data_AF-A0A2T4VHL2-F1
#
_entry.id   AF-A0A2T4VHL2-F1
#
_cell.length_a   1.000
_cell.length_b   1.000
_cell.length_c   1.000
_cell.angle_alpha   90.00
_cell.angle_beta   90.00
_cell.angle_gamma   90.00
#
_symmetry.space_group_name_H-M   'P 1'
#
loop_
_entity.id
_entity.type
_entity.pdbx_description
1 polymer ?
#
loop_
_entity_poly.entity_id
_entity_poly.type
_entity_poly.pdbx_seq_one_letter_code
_entity_poly.pdbx_strand_id
1 'polypeptide(L)'
;MDELGYFGGTSDVRTVPQGSLNNYYLFYRPVNGMMVRERSHAEVYVTFGAAKFWVHTEDEVAYYGGWSNVNVVPDTSTSTVSNTPECGTRLRERSSGQIYLIGVGGKFLIQNPDSYDWANHFVVPDGSLSSFPDASVHVCMT
;
A
#
# COMPACT_ATOMS: atom_id res chain seq x y z
N MET A 1 -8.93 25.74 -5.78
CA MET A 1 -10.21 25.00 -5.83
C MET A 1 -10.28 24.19 -4.56
N ASP A 2 -11.36 24.27 -3.78
CA ASP A 2 -11.52 23.39 -2.62
C ASP A 2 -11.69 21.93 -3.07
N GLU A 3 -11.50 20.98 -2.14
CA GLU A 3 -11.59 19.53 -2.44
C GLU A 3 -12.95 19.16 -3.03
N LEU A 4 -14.03 19.67 -2.45
CA LEU A 4 -15.38 19.36 -2.90
C LEU A 4 -15.63 19.83 -4.33
N GLY A 5 -15.20 21.04 -4.69
CA GLY A 5 -15.32 21.59 -6.02
C GLY A 5 -14.56 20.79 -7.07
N TYR A 6 -13.42 20.18 -6.71
CA TYR A 6 -12.69 19.29 -7.60
C TYR A 6 -13.48 18.01 -7.93
N PHE A 7 -14.18 17.46 -6.95
CA PHE A 7 -15.00 16.25 -7.10
C PHE A 7 -16.45 16.53 -7.50
N GLY A 8 -16.71 17.61 -8.25
CA GLY A 8 -18.06 17.91 -8.77
C GLY A 8 -18.98 18.64 -7.79
N GLY A 9 -18.43 19.21 -6.71
CA GLY A 9 -19.17 19.98 -5.72
C GLY A 9 -20.12 19.12 -4.87
N THR A 10 -21.13 19.76 -4.31
CA THR A 10 -22.15 19.06 -3.51
C THR A 10 -23.19 18.32 -4.35
N SER A 11 -23.19 18.50 -5.68
CA SER A 11 -24.13 17.84 -6.60
C SER A 11 -23.94 16.33 -6.69
N ASP A 12 -22.72 15.82 -6.49
CA ASP A 12 -22.41 14.39 -6.48
C ASP A 12 -22.33 13.79 -5.07
N VAL A 13 -22.63 14.59 -4.03
CA VAL A 13 -22.64 14.11 -2.65
C VAL A 13 -23.85 13.22 -2.42
N ARG A 14 -23.60 11.92 -2.25
CA ARG A 14 -24.65 10.96 -1.87
C ARG A 14 -24.80 10.91 -0.36
N THR A 15 -26.02 11.13 0.11
CA THR A 15 -26.36 10.86 1.51
C THR A 15 -26.37 9.35 1.73
N VAL A 16 -25.56 8.88 2.66
CA VAL A 16 -25.52 7.47 3.09
C VAL A 16 -26.12 7.35 4.49
N PRO A 17 -26.74 6.21 4.85
CA PRO A 17 -27.23 5.99 6.21
C PRO A 17 -26.15 6.24 7.26
N GLN A 18 -26.53 6.78 8.41
CA GLN A 18 -25.59 7.04 9.51
C GLN A 18 -24.80 5.78 9.87
N GLY A 19 -23.47 5.89 9.88
CA GLY A 19 -22.56 4.77 10.10
C GLY A 19 -22.11 4.01 8.85
N SER A 20 -22.66 4.30 7.66
CA SER A 20 -22.21 3.66 6.40
C SER A 20 -20.75 4.00 6.06
N LEU A 21 -20.24 5.13 6.57
CA LEU A 21 -18.84 5.52 6.43
C LEU A 21 -17.92 4.91 7.50
N ASN A 22 -18.47 4.32 8.57
CA ASN A 22 -17.67 3.68 9.62
C ASN A 22 -16.95 2.42 9.11
N ASN A 23 -17.41 1.88 7.97
CA ASN A 23 -16.86 0.73 7.29
C ASN A 23 -16.06 1.13 6.03
N TYR A 24 -15.89 2.44 5.79
CA TYR A 24 -15.06 2.94 4.69
C TYR A 24 -13.58 2.88 5.12
N TYR A 25 -13.11 1.65 5.29
CA TYR A 25 -11.75 1.29 5.72
C TYR A 25 -10.65 1.71 4.73
N LEU A 26 -10.97 2.38 3.63
CA LEU A 26 -9.99 2.70 2.57
C LEU A 26 -8.80 3.53 3.06
N PHE A 27 -8.97 4.32 4.13
CA PHE A 27 -7.87 5.12 4.70
C PHE A 27 -7.23 4.49 5.95
N TYR A 28 -7.93 3.60 6.66
CA TYR A 28 -7.38 2.94 7.86
C TYR A 28 -6.71 1.59 7.55
N ARG A 29 -7.18 0.88 6.52
CA ARG A 29 -6.59 -0.36 5.98
C ARG A 29 -6.76 -0.34 4.46
N PRO A 30 -5.85 0.32 3.73
CA PRO A 30 -5.97 0.42 2.28
C PRO A 30 -5.98 -0.97 1.63
N VAL A 31 -6.72 -1.09 0.54
CA VAL A 31 -6.86 -2.33 -0.22
C VAL A 31 -5.51 -2.71 -0.82
N ASN A 32 -5.09 -3.96 -0.66
CA ASN A 32 -3.85 -4.44 -1.26
C ASN A 32 -3.87 -4.29 -2.78
N GLY A 33 -2.82 -3.72 -3.37
CA GLY A 33 -2.68 -3.47 -4.80
C GLY A 33 -3.36 -2.19 -5.30
N MET A 34 -3.96 -1.38 -4.42
CA MET A 34 -4.55 -0.09 -4.82
C MET A 34 -3.43 0.92 -5.09
N MET A 35 -3.47 1.56 -6.26
CA MET A 35 -2.64 2.74 -6.55
C MET A 35 -3.39 4.02 -6.21
N VAL A 36 -2.72 4.93 -5.52
CA VAL A 36 -3.25 6.24 -5.14
C VAL A 36 -2.26 7.36 -5.47
N ARG A 37 -2.79 8.53 -5.82
CA ARG A 37 -2.02 9.77 -6.03
C ARG A 37 -2.80 10.94 -5.46
N GLU A 38 -2.16 11.82 -4.70
CA GLU A 38 -2.82 13.05 -4.26
C GLU A 38 -2.98 14.02 -5.43
N ARG A 39 -4.10 14.77 -5.46
CA ARG A 39 -4.46 15.67 -6.55
C ARG A 39 -3.32 16.62 -6.95
N SER A 40 -2.66 17.22 -5.98
CA SER A 40 -1.66 18.27 -6.19
C SER A 40 -0.22 17.73 -6.24
N HIS A 41 -0.04 16.41 -6.21
CA HIS A 41 1.25 15.74 -6.12
C HIS A 41 1.45 14.74 -7.26
N ALA A 42 2.70 14.53 -7.66
CA ALA A 42 3.04 13.60 -8.74
C ALA A 42 3.24 12.17 -8.21
N GLU A 43 3.54 12.04 -6.92
CA GLU A 43 3.88 10.81 -6.22
C GLU A 43 2.71 9.83 -6.23
N VAL A 44 2.94 8.66 -6.84
CA VAL A 44 2.01 7.53 -6.83
C VAL A 44 2.46 6.54 -5.77
N TYR A 45 1.53 6.04 -4.97
CA TYR A 45 1.78 4.98 -4.02
C TYR A 45 0.93 3.76 -4.32
N VAL A 46 1.51 2.57 -4.15
CA VAL A 46 0.76 1.30 -4.11
C VAL A 46 0.66 0.82 -2.67
N THR A 47 -0.47 0.23 -2.27
CA THR A 47 -0.70 -0.20 -0.89
C THR A 47 -0.62 -1.71 -0.72
N PHE A 48 0.12 -2.18 0.29
CA PHE A 48 0.19 -3.58 0.69
C PHE A 48 0.38 -3.71 2.21
N GLY A 49 -0.32 -4.66 2.84
CA GLY A 49 -0.23 -4.87 4.30
C GLY A 49 -0.59 -3.62 5.10
N ALA A 50 -1.60 -2.86 4.65
CA ALA A 50 -2.02 -1.56 5.19
C ALA A 50 -0.94 -0.44 5.16
N ALA A 51 0.15 -0.62 4.42
CA ALA A 51 1.17 0.40 4.20
C ALA A 51 1.27 0.85 2.75
N LYS A 52 1.85 2.03 2.52
CA LYS A 52 2.10 2.58 1.19
C LYS A 52 3.57 2.43 0.76
N PHE A 53 3.76 2.19 -0.53
CA PHE A 53 5.07 2.08 -1.17
C PHE A 53 5.13 3.02 -2.36
N TRP A 54 6.20 3.81 -2.47
CA TRP A 54 6.34 4.77 -3.55
C TRP A 54 6.62 4.04 -4.87
N VAL A 55 5.80 4.33 -5.88
CA VAL A 55 5.98 3.91 -7.27
C VAL A 55 6.76 5.01 -7.99
N HIS A 56 8.00 4.72 -8.39
CA HIS A 56 8.94 5.74 -8.89
C HIS A 56 8.91 5.88 -10.40
N THR A 57 8.51 4.84 -11.13
CA THR A 57 8.68 4.76 -12.59
C THR A 57 7.38 4.41 -13.31
N GLU A 58 7.28 4.78 -14.58
CA GLU A 58 6.15 4.39 -15.43
C GLU A 58 6.04 2.87 -15.62
N ASP A 59 7.17 2.17 -15.65
CA ASP A 59 7.21 0.70 -15.74
C ASP A 59 6.60 0.02 -14.50
N GLU A 60 6.78 0.62 -13.33
CA GLU A 60 6.12 0.14 -12.10
C GLU A 60 4.64 0.48 -12.11
N VAL A 61 4.23 1.68 -12.55
CA VAL A 61 2.81 2.01 -12.73
C VAL A 61 2.13 1.01 -13.68
N ALA A 62 2.77 0.69 -14.80
CA ALA A 62 2.27 -0.31 -15.76
C ALA A 62 2.13 -1.70 -15.12
N TYR A 63 3.10 -2.12 -14.30
CA TYR A 63 3.07 -3.40 -13.59
C TYR A 63 1.85 -3.52 -12.65
N TYR A 64 1.46 -2.43 -11.98
CA TYR A 64 0.32 -2.40 -11.06
C TYR A 64 -1.04 -2.09 -11.73
N GLY A 65 -1.12 -2.19 -13.06
CA GLY A 65 -2.38 -2.02 -13.81
C GLY A 65 -2.51 -0.70 -14.56
N GLY A 66 -1.44 0.10 -14.63
CA GLY A 66 -1.36 1.32 -15.43
C GLY A 66 -2.07 2.53 -14.82
N TRP A 67 -1.93 3.67 -15.49
CA TRP A 67 -2.49 4.95 -15.03
C TRP A 67 -4.01 4.96 -14.85
N SER A 68 -4.74 4.12 -15.60
CA SER A 68 -6.19 3.94 -15.42
C SER A 68 -6.58 3.31 -14.09
N ASN A 69 -5.65 2.64 -13.40
CA ASN A 69 -5.86 2.05 -12.08
C ASN A 69 -5.39 2.99 -10.94
N VAL A 70 -4.85 4.17 -11.26
CA VAL A 70 -4.42 5.15 -10.25
C VAL A 70 -5.62 5.96 -9.78
N ASN A 71 -5.91 5.87 -8.49
CA ASN A 71 -7.01 6.62 -7.86
C ASN A 71 -6.50 7.97 -7.40
N VAL A 72 -7.10 9.05 -7.89
CA VAL A 72 -6.81 10.40 -7.42
C VAL A 72 -7.56 10.64 -6.11
N VAL A 73 -6.82 10.98 -5.06
CA VAL A 73 -7.35 11.22 -3.71
C VAL A 73 -7.12 12.69 -3.29
N PRO A 74 -7.88 13.20 -2.31
CA PRO A 74 -7.64 14.53 -1.74
C PRO A 74 -6.21 14.71 -1.27
N ASP A 75 -5.72 15.95 -1.28
CA ASP A 75 -4.41 16.28 -0.73
C ASP A 75 -4.34 15.85 0.76
N THR A 76 -3.16 15.45 1.22
CA THR A 76 -2.88 14.89 2.56
C THR A 76 -3.45 13.50 2.85
N SER A 77 -4.27 12.92 1.99
CA SER A 77 -4.86 11.59 2.21
C SER A 77 -3.81 10.50 2.41
N THR A 78 -2.71 10.54 1.67
CA THR A 78 -1.66 9.52 1.75
C THR A 78 -0.88 9.62 3.05
N SER A 79 -0.85 10.79 3.72
CA SER A 79 -0.17 10.96 5.01
C SER A 79 -0.80 10.15 6.13
N THR A 80 -2.07 9.76 5.97
CA THR A 80 -2.81 8.94 6.93
C THR A 80 -2.50 7.44 6.80
N VAL A 81 -1.87 7.04 5.69
CA VAL A 81 -1.49 5.65 5.42
C VAL A 81 -0.11 5.37 5.99
N SER A 82 0.02 4.26 6.70
CA SER A 82 1.29 3.83 7.32
C SER A 82 2.40 3.66 6.28
N ASN A 83 3.64 3.98 6.66
CA ASN A 83 4.84 3.58 5.90
C ASN A 83 5.36 2.19 6.33
N THR A 84 4.82 1.64 7.41
CA THR A 84 5.23 0.35 7.97
C THR A 84 4.10 -0.67 7.78
N PRO A 85 4.34 -1.77 7.05
CA PRO A 85 3.35 -2.82 6.88
C PRO A 85 2.97 -3.47 8.20
N GLU A 86 1.74 -3.98 8.27
CA GLU A 86 1.28 -4.79 9.40
C GLU A 86 2.19 -6.01 9.59
N CYS A 87 2.35 -6.40 10.86
CA CYS A 87 3.12 -7.58 11.20
C CYS A 87 2.50 -8.83 10.56
N GLY A 88 3.34 -9.70 10.00
CA GLY A 88 2.91 -10.88 9.25
C GLY A 88 2.75 -10.63 7.75
N THR A 89 2.88 -9.39 7.27
CA THR A 89 2.89 -9.09 5.84
C THR A 89 4.10 -9.73 5.17
N ARG A 90 3.87 -10.40 4.04
CA ARG A 90 4.93 -11.02 3.23
C ARG A 90 5.16 -10.20 1.97
N LEU A 91 6.39 -9.76 1.76
CA LEU A 91 6.77 -8.86 0.68
C LEU A 91 7.96 -9.41 -0.12
N ARG A 92 7.96 -9.15 -1.42
CA ARG A 92 9.07 -9.43 -2.34
C ARG A 92 9.28 -8.19 -3.21
N GLU A 93 10.52 -7.82 -3.47
CA GLU A 93 10.82 -6.79 -4.48
C GLU A 93 10.66 -7.37 -5.89
N ARG A 94 10.22 -6.56 -6.85
CA ARG A 94 9.88 -7.00 -8.21
C ARG A 94 10.97 -7.83 -8.86
N SER A 95 12.22 -7.36 -8.79
CA SER A 95 13.39 -8.02 -9.39
C SER A 95 14.07 -9.07 -8.49
N SER A 96 13.63 -9.22 -7.23
CA SER A 96 14.23 -10.16 -6.28
C SER A 96 13.45 -11.47 -6.16
N GLY A 97 14.13 -12.60 -6.04
CA GLY A 97 13.51 -13.88 -5.68
C GLY A 97 13.25 -14.04 -4.18
N GLN A 98 13.72 -13.12 -3.34
CA GLN A 98 13.67 -13.23 -1.89
C GLN A 98 12.36 -12.70 -1.31
N ILE A 99 11.65 -13.56 -0.56
CA ILE A 99 10.45 -13.17 0.16
C ILE A 99 10.81 -12.87 1.62
N TYR A 100 10.33 -11.74 2.12
CA TYR A 100 10.52 -11.31 3.50
C TYR A 100 9.19 -11.28 4.24
N LEU A 101 9.22 -11.67 5.52
CA LEU A 101 8.13 -11.52 6.46
C LEU A 101 8.38 -10.27 7.33
N ILE A 102 7.42 -9.35 7.40
CA ILE A 102 7.51 -8.15 8.23
C ILE A 102 7.17 -8.50 9.67
N GLY A 103 8.11 -8.27 10.58
CA GLY A 103 7.96 -8.45 12.02
C GLY A 103 8.14 -7.14 12.79
N VAL A 104 7.99 -7.21 14.11
CA VAL A 104 8.45 -6.13 15.00
C VAL A 104 9.96 -5.97 14.84
N GLY A 105 10.39 -4.77 14.46
CA GLY A 105 11.81 -4.41 14.36
C GLY A 105 12.49 -4.68 13.03
N GLY A 106 11.81 -5.27 12.03
CA GLY A 106 12.40 -5.43 10.70
C GLY A 106 11.79 -6.50 9.80
N LYS A 107 12.49 -6.77 8.70
CA LYS A 107 12.16 -7.79 7.71
C LYS A 107 12.96 -9.07 7.96
N PHE A 108 12.30 -10.22 7.94
CA PHE A 108 12.91 -11.54 8.14
C PHE A 108 12.89 -12.32 6.82
N LEU A 109 14.03 -12.78 6.34
CA LEU A 109 14.13 -13.56 5.10
C LEU A 109 13.53 -14.96 5.28
N ILE A 110 12.60 -15.36 4.41
CA ILE A 110 12.05 -16.70 4.38
C ILE A 110 13.00 -17.61 3.58
N GLN A 111 13.68 -18.55 4.26
CA GLN A 111 14.76 -19.35 3.67
C GLN A 111 14.30 -20.55 2.81
N ASN A 112 13.09 -21.06 3.00
CA ASN A 112 12.57 -22.22 2.28
C ASN A 112 11.22 -21.89 1.59
N PRO A 113 11.25 -21.33 0.38
CA PRO A 113 10.06 -20.87 -0.32
C PRO A 113 9.23 -21.98 -0.99
N ASP A 114 9.70 -23.24 -0.98
CA ASP A 114 9.05 -24.37 -1.65
C ASP A 114 7.79 -24.90 -0.92
N SER A 115 7.48 -24.36 0.27
CA SER A 115 6.18 -24.54 0.90
C SER A 115 5.14 -23.62 0.22
N TYR A 116 3.84 -23.88 0.46
CA TYR A 116 2.67 -23.12 -0.04
C TYR A 116 2.72 -21.58 0.15
N ASP A 117 3.76 -21.04 0.78
CA ASP A 117 3.94 -19.65 1.17
C ASP A 117 4.31 -18.69 0.03
N TRP A 118 4.82 -19.16 -1.12
CA TRP A 118 5.13 -18.28 -2.24
C TRP A 118 3.89 -17.68 -2.92
N ALA A 119 2.70 -18.29 -2.81
CA ALA A 119 1.50 -17.72 -3.42
C ALA A 119 0.94 -16.52 -2.62
N ASN A 120 1.25 -16.44 -1.32
CA ASN A 120 0.68 -15.46 -0.39
C ASN A 120 1.69 -14.35 -0.05
N HIS A 121 2.20 -13.64 -1.05
CA HIS A 121 3.04 -12.45 -0.86
C HIS A 121 2.58 -11.29 -1.76
N PHE A 122 2.96 -10.07 -1.39
CA PHE A 122 2.81 -8.90 -2.23
C PHE A 122 4.14 -8.53 -2.88
N VAL A 123 4.07 -8.03 -4.12
CA VAL A 123 5.25 -7.59 -4.86
C VAL A 123 5.33 -6.07 -4.79
N VAL A 124 6.38 -5.55 -4.17
CA VAL A 124 6.61 -4.11 -3.98
C VAL A 124 7.64 -3.56 -4.98
N PRO A 125 7.67 -2.23 -5.20
CA PRO A 125 8.71 -1.56 -5.99
C PRO A 125 10.13 -1.92 -5.51
N ASP A 126 11.08 -1.97 -6.43
CA ASP A 126 12.47 -2.29 -6.08
C ASP A 126 13.07 -1.20 -5.17
N GLY A 127 13.84 -1.61 -4.17
CA GLY A 127 14.39 -0.70 -3.15
C GLY A 127 13.44 -0.39 -2.00
N SER A 128 12.15 -0.72 -2.09
CA SER A 128 11.18 -0.50 -1.01
C SER A 128 11.58 -1.16 0.31
N LEU A 129 12.16 -2.36 0.24
CA LEU A 129 12.49 -3.14 1.43
C LEU A 129 13.78 -2.70 2.13
N SER A 130 14.56 -1.81 1.49
CA SER A 130 15.78 -1.25 2.08
C SER A 130 15.52 -0.40 3.34
N SER A 131 14.31 0.14 3.46
CA SER A 131 13.88 0.96 4.60
C SER A 131 13.62 0.16 5.89
N PHE A 132 13.52 -1.18 5.80
CA PHE A 132 13.32 -2.05 6.96
C PHE A 132 14.63 -2.76 7.34
N PRO A 133 15.05 -2.69 8.62
CA PRO A 133 16.22 -3.44 9.09
C PRO A 133 16.07 -4.94 8.87
N ASP A 134 17.18 -5.65 8.65
CA ASP A 134 17.16 -7.11 8.64
C ASP A 134 17.02 -7.65 10.06
N ALA A 135 16.04 -8.54 10.25
CA ALA A 135 15.77 -9.20 11.53
C ALA A 135 16.17 -10.67 11.45
N SER A 136 16.76 -11.20 12.53
CA SER A 136 17.12 -12.62 12.65
C SER A 136 15.99 -13.49 13.22
N VAL A 137 14.95 -12.87 13.78
CA VAL A 137 13.76 -13.54 14.31
C VAL A 137 12.53 -12.75 13.90
N HIS A 138 11.45 -13.46 13.60
CA HIS A 138 10.14 -12.85 13.38
C HIS A 138 9.33 -12.88 14.66
N VAL A 139 8.86 -11.71 15.12
CA VAL A 139 7.96 -11.57 16.26
C VAL A 139 6.80 -10.68 15.84
N CYS A 140 5.57 -11.19 15.98
CA CYS A 140 4.36 -10.36 16.01
C CYS A 140 3.81 -10.40 17.44
N MET A 141 3.51 -9.24 18.02
CA MET A 141 2.78 -9.21 19.27
C MET A 141 1.31 -9.54 18.96
N THR A 142 0.78 -10.53 19.67
CA THR A 142 -0.64 -10.92 19.68
C THR A 142 -1.45 -10.07 20.63
#